data_AF-A0A1B1ZNV9-F1
#
_entry.id   AF-A0A1B1ZNV9-F1
#
_cell.length_a   1.000
_cell.length_b   1.000
_cell.length_c   1.000
_cell.angle_alpha   90.00
_cell.angle_beta   90.00
_cell.angle_gamma   90.00
#
_symmetry.space_group_name_H-M   'P 1'
#
loop_
_entity.id
_entity.type
_entity.pdbx_description
1 polymer ?
#
loop_
_entity_poly.entity_id
_entity_poly.type
_entity_poly.pdbx_seq_one_letter_code
_entity_poly.pdbx_strand_id
1 'polypeptide(L)'
;MTRAAGRVQEVSTAVNGELSGLRSRLEATRGQWVGSAATAFTVLMAEWDAEAKRLNAALADISEQLGGTAVAYQQVEDENTRGVSAITSALG
;
A
#
# COMPACT_ATOMS: atom_id res chain seq x y z
N MET A 1 -1.47 10.20 -13.22
CA MET A 1 -1.97 9.28 -12.17
C MET A 1 -1.10 8.04 -11.97
N THR A 2 -0.37 7.55 -12.99
CA THR A 2 0.66 6.47 -12.87
C THR A 2 1.72 6.74 -11.80
N ARG A 3 2.05 8.02 -11.55
CA ARG A 3 2.96 8.44 -10.48
C ARG A 3 2.40 8.27 -9.06
N ALA A 4 1.08 8.20 -8.87
CA ALA A 4 0.47 8.01 -7.55
C ALA A 4 0.48 6.53 -7.18
N ALA A 5 0.00 5.66 -8.07
CA ALA A 5 0.11 4.21 -7.92
C ALA A 5 1.58 3.76 -7.77
N GLY A 6 2.48 4.29 -8.60
CA GLY A 6 3.92 4.02 -8.48
C GLY A 6 4.51 4.43 -7.13
N ARG A 7 4.08 5.58 -6.57
CA ARG A 7 4.52 6.03 -5.25
C ARG A 7 4.00 5.14 -4.12
N VAL A 8 2.77 4.65 -4.20
CA VAL A 8 2.24 3.71 -3.20
C VAL A 8 3.01 2.39 -3.24
N GLN A 9 3.37 1.91 -4.43
CA GLN A 9 4.21 0.73 -4.60
C GLN A 9 5.61 0.91 -3.97
N GLU A 10 6.23 2.07 -4.21
CA GLU A 10 7.52 2.44 -3.59
C GLU A 10 7.43 2.50 -2.07
N VAL A 11 6.40 3.18 -1.54
CA VAL A 11 6.17 3.29 -0.08
C VAL A 11 5.95 1.91 0.53
N SER A 12 5.15 1.06 -0.12
CA SER A 12 4.94 -0.32 0.35
C SER A 12 6.23 -1.15 0.37
N THR A 13 7.08 -1.00 -0.65
CA THR A 13 8.38 -1.68 -0.69
C THR A 13 9.30 -1.17 0.42
N ALA A 14 9.37 0.14 0.62
CA ALA A 14 10.19 0.75 1.67
C ALA A 14 9.73 0.33 3.08
N VAL A 15 8.41 0.38 3.32
CA VAL A 15 7.80 -0.06 4.58
C VAL A 15 8.11 -1.52 4.86
N ASN A 16 7.97 -2.41 3.88
CA ASN A 16 8.31 -3.82 4.05
C ASN A 16 9.81 -4.05 4.34
N GLY A 17 10.68 -3.23 3.75
CA GLY A 17 12.11 -3.22 4.06
C GLY A 17 12.40 -2.83 5.51
N GLU A 18 11.81 -1.73 5.99
CA GLU A 18 11.90 -1.27 7.39
C GLU A 18 11.37 -2.34 8.35
N LEU A 19 10.20 -2.92 8.05
CA LEU A 19 9.58 -3.97 8.87
C LEU A 19 10.49 -5.21 8.97
N SER A 20 11.05 -5.65 7.86
CA SER A 20 12.01 -6.76 7.83
C SER A 20 13.28 -6.45 8.63
N GLY A 21 13.81 -5.23 8.49
CA GLY A 21 14.99 -4.77 9.22
C GLY A 21 14.77 -4.74 10.72
N LEU A 22 13.61 -4.23 11.17
CA LEU A 22 13.28 -4.14 12.58
C LEU A 22 13.03 -5.53 13.18
N ARG A 23 12.34 -6.42 12.46
CA ARG A 23 12.19 -7.84 12.83
C ARG A 23 13.53 -8.55 12.99
N SER A 24 14.48 -8.33 12.08
CA SER A 24 15.82 -8.91 12.17
C SER A 24 16.57 -8.47 13.44
N ARG A 25 16.47 -7.18 13.79
CA ARG A 25 17.06 -6.64 15.03
C ARG A 25 16.40 -7.23 16.27
N LEU A 26 15.07 -7.38 16.27
CA LEU A 26 14.33 -8.00 17.36
C LEU A 26 14.75 -9.48 17.55
N GLU A 27 14.81 -10.25 16.47
CA GLU A 27 15.25 -11.65 16.53
C GLU A 27 16.69 -11.81 17.03
N ALA A 28 17.59 -10.88 16.69
CA ALA A 28 18.96 -10.88 17.24
C ALA A 28 18.98 -10.71 18.76
N THR A 29 18.02 -10.00 19.34
CA THR A 29 17.88 -9.82 20.80
C THR A 29 17.18 -10.99 21.50
N ARG A 30 16.50 -11.88 20.76
CA ARG A 30 15.76 -13.03 21.30
C ARG A 30 16.62 -13.91 22.20
N GLY A 31 17.87 -14.15 21.82
CA GLY A 31 18.81 -14.98 22.60
C GLY A 31 19.20 -14.39 23.95
N GLN A 32 18.96 -13.10 24.18
CA GLN A 32 19.26 -12.42 25.45
C GLN A 32 18.09 -12.50 26.44
N TRP A 33 16.89 -12.86 25.99
CA TRP A 33 15.68 -12.82 26.81
C TRP A 33 15.32 -14.24 27.26
N VAL A 34 15.47 -14.50 28.56
CA VAL A 34 15.13 -15.78 29.20
C VAL A 34 14.00 -15.60 30.21
N GLY A 35 13.21 -16.66 30.42
CA GLY A 35 12.09 -16.66 31.36
C GLY A 35 10.92 -15.76 30.93
N SER A 36 10.48 -14.86 31.81
CA SER A 36 9.36 -13.96 31.56
C SER A 36 9.57 -13.04 30.35
N ALA A 37 10.82 -12.63 30.11
CA ALA A 37 11.18 -11.80 28.95
C ALA A 37 10.93 -12.53 27.62
N ALA A 38 11.19 -13.85 27.53
CA ALA A 38 10.93 -14.63 26.33
C ALA A 38 9.43 -14.71 25.99
N THR A 39 8.57 -14.75 27.02
CA THR A 39 7.12 -14.72 26.85
C THR A 39 6.67 -13.36 26.32
N ALA A 40 7.17 -12.27 26.92
CA ALA A 40 6.89 -10.90 26.44
C ALA A 40 7.39 -10.69 25.00
N PHE A 41 8.55 -11.23 24.63
CA PHE A 41 9.05 -11.22 23.24
C PHE A 41 8.07 -11.88 22.29
N THR A 42 7.55 -13.05 22.66
CA THR A 42 6.65 -13.82 21.81
C THR A 42 5.35 -13.07 21.56
N VAL A 43 4.81 -12.40 22.60
CA VAL A 43 3.63 -11.53 22.45
C VAL A 43 3.95 -10.34 21.55
N LEU A 44 5.06 -9.65 21.78
CA LEU A 44 5.49 -8.52 20.97
C LEU A 44 5.65 -8.90 19.49
N MET A 45 6.25 -10.06 19.21
CA MET A 45 6.42 -10.54 17.83
C MET A 45 5.09 -10.89 17.16
N ALA A 46 4.11 -11.39 17.92
CA ALA A 46 2.77 -11.65 17.39
C ALA A 46 2.03 -10.33 17.07
N GLU A 47 2.12 -9.33 17.94
CA GLU A 47 1.57 -7.98 17.70
C GLU A 47 2.26 -7.31 16.50
N TRP A 48 3.58 -7.45 16.41
CA TRP A 48 4.37 -6.96 15.29
C TRP A 48 3.89 -7.54 13.94
N ASP A 49 3.77 -8.87 13.86
CA ASP A 49 3.30 -9.53 12.64
C ASP A 49 1.85 -9.12 12.29
N ALA A 50 1.00 -8.86 13.28
CA ALA A 50 -0.36 -8.37 13.07
C ALA A 50 -0.38 -6.93 12.51
N GLU A 51 0.44 -6.04 13.07
CA GLU A 51 0.49 -4.64 12.63
C GLU A 51 1.14 -4.50 11.25
N ALA A 52 2.18 -5.29 10.97
CA ALA A 52 2.78 -5.39 9.64
C ALA A 52 1.75 -5.81 8.57
N LYS A 53 0.86 -6.76 8.89
CA LYS A 53 -0.22 -7.17 7.98
C LYS A 53 -1.25 -6.07 7.79
N ARG A 54 -1.65 -5.37 8.87
CA ARG A 54 -2.58 -4.23 8.78
C ARG A 54 -2.04 -3.12 7.90
N LEU A 55 -0.76 -2.77 8.09
CA LEU A 55 -0.12 -1.72 7.30
C LEU A 55 -0.08 -2.10 5.81
N ASN A 56 0.31 -3.33 5.49
CA ASN A 56 0.29 -3.82 4.11
C ASN A 56 -1.11 -3.82 3.49
N ALA A 57 -2.13 -4.23 4.25
CA ALA A 57 -3.52 -4.20 3.79
C ALA A 57 -3.98 -2.75 3.49
N ALA A 58 -3.71 -1.81 4.40
CA ALA A 58 -4.04 -0.40 4.19
C ALA A 58 -3.34 0.19 2.96
N LEU A 59 -2.08 -0.16 2.72
CA LEU A 59 -1.35 0.27 1.52
C LEU A 59 -1.93 -0.34 0.24
N ALA A 60 -2.37 -1.59 0.27
CA ALA A 60 -3.05 -2.23 -0.85
C ALA A 60 -4.39 -1.55 -1.16
N ASP A 61 -5.20 -1.27 -0.14
CA ASP A 61 -6.49 -0.57 -0.27
C ASP A 61 -6.29 0.83 -0.88
N ILE A 62 -5.27 1.57 -0.43
CA ILE A 62 -4.93 2.89 -1.00
C ILE A 62 -4.54 2.74 -2.48
N SER A 63 -3.75 1.71 -2.82
CA SER A 63 -3.35 1.45 -4.21
C SER A 63 -4.57 1.14 -5.09
N GLU A 64 -5.50 0.31 -4.61
CA GLU A 64 -6.72 -0.05 -5.31
C GLU A 64 -7.63 1.17 -5.52
N GLN A 65 -7.86 1.96 -4.47
CA GLN A 65 -8.67 3.18 -4.57
C GLN A 65 -8.09 4.18 -5.58
N LEU A 66 -6.76 4.36 -5.59
CA LEU A 66 -6.10 5.22 -6.58
C LEU A 66 -6.17 4.64 -8.00
N GLY A 67 -6.06 3.32 -8.15
CA GLY A 67 -6.21 2.63 -9.44
C GLY A 67 -7.63 2.74 -10.01
N GLY A 68 -8.65 2.45 -9.18
CA GLY A 68 -10.05 2.59 -9.56
C GLY A 68 -10.43 4.02 -9.92
N THR A 69 -9.93 5.00 -9.15
CA THR A 69 -10.11 6.43 -9.46
C THR A 69 -9.48 6.81 -10.80
N ALA A 70 -8.29 6.27 -11.13
CA ALA A 70 -7.64 6.54 -12.40
C ALA A 70 -8.41 5.99 -13.60
N VAL A 71 -8.97 4.78 -13.49
CA VAL A 71 -9.81 4.17 -14.55
C VAL A 71 -11.10 4.97 -14.75
N ALA A 72 -11.77 5.35 -13.65
CA ALA A 72 -12.99 6.15 -13.72
C ALA A 72 -12.75 7.51 -14.37
N TYR A 73 -11.67 8.20 -14.02
CA TYR A 73 -11.30 9.46 -14.66
C TYR A 73 -11.03 9.31 -16.16
N GLN A 74 -10.32 8.24 -16.56
CA GLN A 74 -10.03 7.99 -17.98
C GLN A 74 -11.31 7.73 -18.78
N GLN A 75 -12.25 6.94 -18.23
CA GLN A 75 -13.55 6.70 -18.87
C GLN A 75 -14.35 7.99 -19.06
N VAL A 76 -14.39 8.85 -18.04
CA VAL A 76 -15.09 10.15 -18.11
C VAL A 76 -14.46 11.05 -19.17
N GLU A 77 -13.13 11.12 -19.25
CA GLU A 77 -12.42 11.90 -20.27
C GLU A 77 -12.71 11.38 -21.69
N ASP A 78 -12.72 10.06 -21.87
CA ASP A 78 -13.01 9.41 -23.16
C ASP A 78 -14.47 9.59 -23.59
N GLU A 79 -15.41 9.57 -22.65
CA GLU A 79 -16.83 9.89 -22.92
C GLU A 79 -17.03 11.36 -23.28
N ASN A 80 -16.39 12.27 -22.55
CA ASN A 80 -16.51 13.70 -22.79
C ASN A 80 -15.89 14.08 -24.14
N THR A 81 -14.72 13.51 -24.47
CA THR A 81 -14.08 13.68 -25.79
C THR A 81 -14.99 13.21 -26.93
N ARG A 82 -15.61 12.03 -26.78
CA ARG A 82 -16.59 11.52 -27.76
C ARG A 82 -17.79 12.44 -27.91
N GLY A 83 -18.31 12.96 -26.80
CA GLY A 83 -19.43 13.92 -26.79
C GLY A 83 -19.08 15.22 -27.52
N VAL A 84 -17.90 15.79 -27.24
CA VAL A 84 -17.42 16.98 -27.93
C VAL A 84 -17.25 16.71 -29.42
N SER A 85 -16.56 15.63 -29.82
CA SER A 85 -16.37 15.30 -31.24
C SER A 85 -17.69 15.12 -31.99
N ALA A 86 -18.72 14.54 -31.36
CA ALA A 86 -20.04 14.40 -31.94
C ALA A 86 -20.73 15.75 -32.15
N ILE A 87 -20.62 16.68 -31.19
CA ILE A 87 -21.14 18.04 -31.30
C ILE A 87 -20.42 18.80 -32.42
N THR A 88 -19.08 18.74 -32.48
CA THR A 88 -18.30 19.43 -33.52
C THR A 88 -18.65 18.92 -34.92
N SER A 89 -18.94 17.62 -35.05
CA SER A 89 -19.36 17.00 -36.32
C SER A 89 -20.79 17.35 -36.73
N ALA A 90 -21.65 17.73 -35.77
CA ALA A 90 -23.03 18.13 -36.04
C ALA A 90 -23.18 19.63 -36.35
N LEU A 91 -22.17 20.44 -36.00
CA LEU A 91 -22.15 21.89 -36.21
C LEU A 91 -21.30 22.34 -37.42
N GLY A 92 -20.58 21.43 -38.06
CA GLY A 92 -19.86 21.63 -39.33
C GLY A 92 -20.56 20.94 -40.48
#